data_AF-A0A0S7ZGQ4-F1
#
_entry.id   AF-A0A0S7ZGQ4-F1
#
_cell.length_a   1.000
_cell.length_b   1.000
_cell.length_c   1.000
_cell.angle_alpha   90.00
_cell.angle_beta   90.00
_cell.angle_gamma   90.00
#
_symmetry.space_group_name_H-M   'P 1'
#
loop_
_entity.id
_entity.type
_entity.pdbx_description
1 polymer ?
#
loop_
_entity_poly.entity_id
_entity_poly.type
_entity_poly.pdbx_seq_one_letter_code
_entity_poly.pdbx_strand_id
1 'polypeptide(L)' 'MGEFVEGFEFLADLKKEVTFFGSARIDPKHRCYREARKLARMLGEAGFTIITG' A
#
# COMPACT_ATOMS: atom_id res chain seq x y z
N MET A 1 2.10 -24.55 3.76
CA MET A 1 2.49 -24.39 2.34
C MET A 1 1.44 -23.64 1.51
N GLY A 2 0.16 -23.59 1.91
CA GLY A 2 -0.90 -22.88 1.16
C GLY A 2 -0.74 -21.36 1.07
N GLU A 3 -0.39 -20.68 2.18
CA GLU A 3 -0.29 -19.21 2.22
C GLU A 3 0.69 -18.62 1.20
N PHE A 4 1.81 -19.31 0.91
CA PHE A 4 2.75 -18.84 -0.10
C PHE A 4 2.16 -18.93 -1.50
N VAL A 5 1.48 -20.03 -1.84
CA VAL A 5 0.88 -20.23 -3.16
C VAL A 5 -0.22 -19.19 -3.39
N GLU A 6 -1.11 -19.03 -2.42
CA GLU A 6 -2.20 -18.04 -2.47
C GLU A 6 -1.67 -16.61 -2.57
N GLY A 7 -0.61 -16.29 -1.81
CA GLY A 7 0.03 -14.97 -1.87
C GLY A 7 0.68 -14.67 -3.23
N PHE A 8 1.33 -15.66 -3.85
CA PHE A 8 1.92 -15.46 -5.18
C PHE A 8 0.85 -15.32 -6.27
N GLU A 9 -0.22 -16.11 -6.23
CA GLU A 9 -1.34 -15.99 -7.16
C GLU A 9 -2.01 -14.61 -7.05
N PHE A 10 -2.25 -14.13 -5.84
CA PHE A 10 -2.82 -12.79 -5.61
C PHE A 10 -1.96 -11.67 -6.20
N LEU A 11 -0.63 -11.76 -6.08
CA LEU A 11 0.29 -10.72 -6.55
C LEU A 11 0.56 -10.78 -8.07
N ALA A 12 0.33 -11.92 -8.73
CA ALA A 12 0.73 -12.15 -10.12
C ALA A 12 0.06 -11.17 -11.12
N ASP A 13 -1.20 -10.82 -10.86
CA ASP A 13 -2.01 -9.98 -11.75
C ASP A 13 -1.83 -8.47 -11.50
N LEU A 14 -1.20 -8.10 -10.38
CA LEU A 14 -0.94 -6.70 -10.08
C LEU A 14 0.09 -6.12 -11.07
N LYS A 15 -0.02 -4.80 -11.29
CA LYS A 15 0.94 -4.01 -12.06
C LYS A 15 1.11 -2.65 -11.40
N LYS A 16 2.31 -2.07 -11.51
CA LYS A 16 2.67 -0.75 -10.98
C LYS A 16 2.43 -0.66 -9.47
N GLU A 17 3.11 -1.51 -8.71
CA GLU A 17 2.93 -1.64 -7.27
C GLU A 17 3.88 -0.74 -6.48
N VAL A 18 3.38 -0.16 -5.40
CA VAL A 18 4.19 0.57 -4.42
C VAL A 18 3.79 0.12 -3.02
N THR A 19 4.78 -0.35 -2.26
CA THR A 19 4.57 -0.74 -0.86
C THR A 19 4.82 0.43 0.08
N PHE A 20 3.86 0.72 0.94
CA PHE A 20 3.94 1.75 1.97
C PHE A 20 4.20 1.12 3.33
N PHE A 21 5.25 1.59 4.01
CA PHE A 21 5.53 1.26 5.40
C PHE A 21 5.35 2.50 6.29
N GLY A 22 4.85 2.28 7.50
CA GLY A 22 4.62 3.34 8.47
C GLY A 22 4.26 2.77 9.83
N SER A 23 4.28 3.64 10.85
CA SER A 23 3.89 3.24 12.20
C SER A 23 2.39 2.95 12.28
N ALA A 24 2.04 1.77 12.82
CA ALA A 24 0.66 1.38 13.12
C ALA A 24 0.01 2.19 14.27
N ARG A 25 0.77 3.08 14.93
CA ARG A 25 0.35 3.81 16.15
C ARG A 25 0.11 5.30 15.92
N ILE A 26 0.34 5.80 14.70
CA ILE A 26 0.21 7.23 14.39
C ILE A 26 -1.26 7.62 14.27
N ASP A 27 -1.64 8.70 14.95
CA ASP A 27 -3.00 9.29 14.86
C ASP A 27 -3.28 9.87 13.44
N PRO A 28 -4.51 9.76 12.91
CA PRO A 28 -4.87 10.32 11.61
C PRO A 28 -4.65 11.83 11.44
N LYS A 29 -4.64 12.60 12.54
CA LYS A 29 -4.34 14.04 12.56
C LYS A 29 -2.83 14.32 12.56
N HIS A 30 -1.98 13.30 12.65
CA HIS A 30 -0.54 13.49 12.54
C HIS A 30 -0.16 13.88 11.11
N ARG A 31 0.85 14.76 10.97
CA ARG A 31 1.31 15.26 9.67
C ARG A 31 1.69 14.11 8.72
N CYS A 32 2.48 13.15 9.19
CA CYS A 32 2.91 12.02 8.35
C CYS A 32 1.74 11.17 7.84
N TYR A 33 0.66 11.00 8.63
CA TYR A 33 -0.52 10.27 8.18
C TYR A 33 -1.21 10.99 7.02
N ARG A 34 -1.40 12.32 7.15
CA ARG A 34 -2.00 13.14 6.09
C ARG A 34 -1.17 13.16 4.81
N GLU A 35 0.15 13.32 4.92
CA GLU A 35 1.04 13.32 3.75
C GLU A 35 1.08 11.94 3.08
N ALA A 36 1.14 10.85 3.86
CA ALA A 36 1.08 9.49 3.32
C ALA A 36 -0.24 9.24 2.57
N ARG A 37 -1.38 9.69 3.13
CA ARG A 37 -2.69 9.63 2.46
C ARG A 37 -2.70 10.43 1.15
N LYS A 38 -2.14 11.64 1.15
CA LYS A 38 -2.06 12.49 -0.04
C LYS A 38 -1.22 11.84 -1.13
N LEU A 39 -0.05 11.31 -0.78
CA LEU A 39 0.83 10.61 -1.73
C LEU A 39 0.17 9.35 -2.29
N ALA A 40 -0.42 8.51 -1.43
CA ALA A 40 -1.12 7.30 -1.85
C ALA A 40 -2.26 7.61 -2.82
N ARG A 41 -2.99 8.72 -2.59
CA ARG A 41 -4.04 9.18 -3.52
C ARG A 41 -3.46 9.56 -4.88
N MET A 42 -2.39 10.36 -4.93
CA MET A 42 -1.76 10.77 -6.18
C MET A 42 -1.25 9.56 -6.98
N LEU A 43 -0.67 8.57 -6.30
CA LEU A 43 -0.20 7.34 -6.92
C LEU A 43 -1.37 6.47 -7.44
N GLY A 44 -2.45 6.34 -6.67
CA GLY A 44 -3.66 5.65 -7.12
C GLY A 44 -4.28 6.31 -8.35
N GLU A 45 -4.36 7.64 -8.37
CA GLU A 45 -4.83 8.41 -9.54
C GLU A 45 -3.90 8.23 -10.77
N ALA A 46 -2.61 7.96 -10.55
CA ALA A 46 -1.65 7.63 -11.60
C ALA A 46 -1.63 6.13 -12.01
N GLY A 47 -2.53 5.32 -11.45
CA GLY A 47 -2.68 3.91 -11.77
C GLY A 47 -1.68 2.98 -11.08
N PHE A 48 -1.15 3.38 -9.92
CA PHE A 48 -0.35 2.49 -9.07
C PHE A 48 -1.22 1.74 -8.07
N THR A 49 -0.90 0.45 -7.87
CA THR A 49 -1.47 -0.37 -6.80
C THR A 49 -0.72 -0.11 -5.50
N ILE A 50 -1.42 0.22 -4.42
CA ILE A 50 -0.80 0.48 -3.11
C ILE A 50 -0.88 -0.79 -2.25
N ILE A 51 0.26 -1.25 -1.75
CA ILE A 51 0.38 -2.40 -0.85
C ILE A 51 0.81 -1.91 0.53
N THR A 52 0.22 -2.46 1.60
CA THR A 52 0.65 -2.21 2.99
C THR A 52 0.71 -3.53 3.77
N GLY A 53 1.33 -3.50 4.94
CA GLY A 53 1.28 -4.60 5.92
C GLY A 53 0.20 -4.42 6.98
#